data_AF-A0A0S4KV27-F1
#
_entry.id   AF-A0A0S4KV27-F1
#
_cell.length_a   1.000
_cell.length_b   1.000
_cell.length_c   1.000
_cell.angle_alpha   90.00
_cell.angle_beta   90.00
_cell.angle_gamma   90.00
#
_symmetry.space_group_name_H-M   'P 1'
#
loop_
_entity.id
_entity.type
_entity.pdbx_description
1 polymer ?
#
loop_
_entity_poly.entity_id
_entity_poly.type
_entity_poly.pdbx_seq_one_letter_code
_entity_poly.pdbx_strand_id
1 'polypeptide(L)'
;MSTIGKSPVSKAPRSRGRGLTKTGPKISSRLAKQRLNERLKKDTESFNQDNLAVTLRKEGYEELPLDELQDRLSKLPGPLAEIILKGRV
;
A
#
# COMPACT_ATOMS: atom_id res chain seq x y z
N MET A 1 -42.79 -43.62 -5.07
CA MET A 1 -41.73 -42.92 -5.83
C MET A 1 -42.18 -41.47 -6.02
N SER A 2 -41.59 -40.54 -5.26
CA SER A 2 -41.86 -39.10 -5.33
C SER A 2 -40.89 -38.42 -6.29
N THR A 3 -41.35 -37.48 -7.13
CA THR A 3 -40.55 -36.31 -7.50
C THR A 3 -41.43 -35.06 -7.52
N ILE A 4 -41.14 -34.17 -6.58
CA ILE A 4 -41.77 -32.88 -6.35
C ILE A 4 -40.87 -31.80 -6.99
N GLY A 5 -41.51 -30.87 -7.71
CA GLY A 5 -41.17 -29.45 -7.67
C GLY A 5 -39.92 -28.99 -8.42
N LYS A 6 -40.12 -28.34 -9.58
CA LYS A 6 -39.20 -27.32 -10.10
C LYS A 6 -39.10 -26.19 -9.06
N SER A 7 -37.92 -25.96 -8.51
CA SER A 7 -37.63 -24.81 -7.65
C SER A 7 -37.43 -23.53 -8.48
N PRO A 8 -37.90 -22.36 -8.00
CA PRO A 8 -37.77 -21.10 -8.71
C PRO A 8 -36.35 -20.54 -8.57
N VAL A 9 -35.85 -20.04 -9.71
CA VAL A 9 -34.68 -19.20 -9.95
C VAL A 9 -34.12 -18.50 -8.69
N SER A 10 -32.98 -18.99 -8.20
CA SER A 10 -32.17 -18.27 -7.21
C SER A 10 -31.51 -17.06 -7.88
N LYS A 11 -32.17 -15.91 -7.80
CA LYS A 11 -31.57 -14.62 -8.18
C LYS A 11 -30.68 -14.18 -7.02
N ALA A 12 -29.37 -14.31 -7.20
CA ALA A 12 -28.38 -13.83 -6.23
C ALA A 12 -28.68 -12.36 -5.84
N PRO A 13 -28.58 -12.00 -4.55
CA PRO A 13 -28.84 -10.64 -4.10
C PRO A 13 -27.86 -9.69 -4.79
N ARG A 14 -28.39 -8.74 -5.55
CA ARG A 14 -27.60 -7.67 -6.17
C ARG A 14 -26.83 -6.99 -5.05
N SER A 15 -25.50 -7.02 -5.14
CA SER A 15 -24.62 -6.36 -4.19
C SER A 15 -25.14 -4.95 -3.93
N ARG A 16 -25.61 -4.70 -2.72
CA ARG A 16 -25.85 -3.34 -2.23
C ARG A 16 -24.49 -2.70 -1.93
N GLY A 17 -23.68 -2.56 -2.98
CA GLY A 17 -22.57 -1.63 -3.05
C GLY A 17 -23.14 -0.23 -3.10
N ARG A 18 -23.66 0.28 -1.98
CA ARG A 18 -24.12 1.66 -1.88
C ARG A 18 -24.02 2.16 -0.45
N GLY A 19 -22.77 2.32 0.00
CA GLY A 19 -22.47 2.93 1.29
C GLY A 19 -21.16 3.70 1.35
N LEU A 20 -20.47 3.94 0.22
CA LEU A 20 -19.09 4.49 0.23
C LEU A 20 -18.88 5.73 -0.64
N THR A 21 -19.93 6.49 -0.95
CA THR A 21 -19.74 7.81 -1.58
C THR A 21 -20.41 8.88 -0.73
N LYS A 22 -19.64 9.47 0.19
CA LYS A 22 -19.92 10.85 0.60
C LYS A 22 -19.95 11.66 -0.69
N THR A 23 -21.06 12.33 -0.96
CA THR A 23 -21.26 13.20 -2.13
C THR A 23 -20.51 14.52 -1.93
N GLY A 24 -19.18 14.43 -1.81
CA GLY A 24 -18.31 15.59 -1.95
C GLY A 24 -18.22 16.00 -3.42
N PRO A 25 -17.84 17.26 -3.73
CA PRO A 25 -17.60 17.69 -5.10
C PRO A 25 -16.65 16.70 -5.78
N LYS A 26 -17.07 16.18 -6.94
CA LYS A 26 -16.32 15.21 -7.75
C LYS A 26 -15.08 15.90 -8.30
N ILE A 27 -14.01 15.89 -7.52
CA ILE A 27 -12.70 16.35 -7.94
C ILE A 27 -12.26 15.44 -9.09
N SER A 28 -11.69 16.00 -10.16
CA SER A 28 -11.15 15.18 -11.26
C SER A 28 -10.15 14.17 -10.69
N SER A 29 -10.17 12.93 -11.20
CA SER A 29 -9.28 11.85 -10.72
C SER A 29 -7.81 12.28 -10.66
N ARG A 30 -7.36 13.10 -11.62
CA ARG A 30 -6.01 13.66 -11.66
C ARG A 30 -5.74 14.61 -10.48
N LEU A 31 -6.67 15.52 -10.20
CA LEU A 31 -6.54 16.49 -9.10
C LEU A 31 -6.69 15.82 -7.73
N ALA A 32 -7.52 14.76 -7.64
CA ALA A 32 -7.64 13.93 -6.46
C ALA A 32 -6.33 13.17 -6.16
N LYS A 33 -5.72 12.55 -7.18
CA LYS A 33 -4.40 11.90 -7.06
C LYS A 33 -3.30 12.89 -6.69
N GLN A 34 -3.29 14.08 -7.28
CA GLN A 34 -2.31 15.11 -6.96
C GLN A 34 -2.40 15.55 -5.49
N ARG A 35 -3.61 15.83 -4.99
CA ARG A 35 -3.84 16.14 -3.57
C ARG A 35 -3.42 15.00 -2.65
N LEU A 36 -3.65 13.76 -3.07
CA LEU A 36 -3.21 12.59 -2.33
C LEU A 36 -1.69 12.52 -2.25
N ASN A 37 -0.98 12.72 -3.36
CA ASN A 37 0.47 12.75 -3.40
C ASN A 37 1.05 13.89 -2.55
N GLU A 38 0.46 15.09 -2.60
CA GLU A 38 0.88 16.22 -1.77
C GLU A 38 0.69 15.93 -0.28
N ARG A 39 -0.42 15.28 0.09
CA ARG A 39 -0.67 14.83 1.46
C ARG A 39 0.34 13.76 1.88
N LEU A 40 0.57 12.74 1.05
CA LEU A 40 1.56 11.70 1.34
C LEU A 40 2.96 12.29 1.53
N LYS A 41 3.36 13.26 0.70
CA LYS A 41 4.64 13.98 0.89
C LYS A 41 4.69 14.69 2.23
N LYS A 42 3.66 15.46 2.59
CA LYS A 42 3.58 16.15 3.88
C LYS A 42 3.59 15.19 5.08
N ASP A 43 2.83 14.09 4.99
CA ASP A 43 2.77 13.06 6.02
C ASP A 43 4.13 12.34 6.15
N THR A 44 4.85 12.15 5.03
CA THR A 44 6.21 11.60 5.02
C THR A 44 7.22 12.59 5.60
N GLU A 45 7.11 13.87 5.24
CA GLU A 45 7.96 14.94 5.77
C GLU A 45 7.77 15.10 7.28
N SER A 46 6.53 15.07 7.78
CA SER A 46 6.25 15.15 9.22
C SER A 46 6.68 13.90 9.97
N PHE A 47 6.53 12.71 9.39
CA PHE A 47 7.07 11.47 9.96
C PHE A 47 8.60 11.49 10.04
N ASN A 48 9.26 12.12 9.06
CA ASN A 48 10.71 12.29 9.03
C ASN A 48 11.23 13.50 9.85
N GLN A 49 10.34 14.31 10.46
CA GLN A 49 10.75 15.42 11.35
C GLN A 49 11.38 14.88 12.65
N ASP A 50 10.86 13.77 13.15
CA ASP A 50 11.59 12.99 14.14
C ASP A 50 12.74 12.29 13.42
N ASN A 51 13.93 12.36 14.00
CA ASN A 51 15.13 11.78 13.39
C ASN A 51 14.92 10.27 13.25
N LEU A 52 14.48 9.83 12.06
CA LEU A 52 14.15 8.44 11.76
C LEU A 52 15.30 7.51 12.15
N ALA A 53 16.54 7.98 12.00
CA ALA A 53 17.74 7.28 12.44
C ALA A 53 17.79 7.04 13.96
N VAL A 54 17.29 7.97 14.78
CA VAL A 54 17.15 7.78 16.24
C VAL A 54 16.10 6.71 16.54
N THR A 55 14.95 6.73 15.86
CA THR A 55 13.89 5.73 16.05
C THR A 55 14.36 4.34 15.63
N LEU A 56 14.98 4.22 14.46
CA LEU A 56 15.54 2.97 13.95
C LEU A 56 16.63 2.42 14.88
N ARG A 57 17.50 3.28 15.42
CA ARG A 57 18.49 2.86 16.44
C ARG A 57 17.84 2.33 17.72
N LYS A 58 16.73 2.93 18.18
CA LYS A 58 15.97 2.41 19.34
C LYS A 58 15.33 1.05 19.06
N GLU A 59 14.93 0.81 17.82
CA GLU A 59 14.40 -0.48 17.35
C GLU A 59 15.49 -1.53 17.10
N GLY A 60 16.76 -1.17 17.30
CA GLY A 60 17.90 -2.08 17.14
C GLY A 60 18.42 -2.18 15.71
N TYR A 61 17.97 -1.31 14.80
CA TYR A 61 18.55 -1.21 13.47
C TYR A 61 19.86 -0.45 13.52
N GLU A 62 20.87 -1.01 12.85
CA GLU A 62 22.20 -0.43 12.74
C GLU A 62 22.33 0.39 11.45
N GLU A 63 22.99 1.55 11.55
CA GLU A 63 23.38 2.34 10.38
C GLU A 63 24.61 1.69 9.75
N LEU A 64 24.44 1.10 8.57
CA LEU A 64 25.54 0.50 7.81
C LEU A 64 25.93 1.38 6.62
N PRO A 65 27.22 1.40 6.23
CA PRO A 65 27.66 1.97 4.97
C PRO A 65 26.88 1.39 3.80
N LEU A 66 26.67 2.20 2.76
CA LEU A 66 25.87 1.80 1.61
C LEU A 66 26.43 0.55 0.92
N ASP A 67 27.75 0.45 0.82
CA ASP A 67 28.42 -0.68 0.17
C ASP A 67 28.13 -2.00 0.89
N GLU A 68 28.11 -1.97 2.23
CA GLU A 68 27.79 -3.14 3.06
C GLU A 68 26.32 -3.54 2.94
N LEU A 69 25.41 -2.56 2.84
CA LEU A 69 24.00 -2.84 2.59
C LEU A 69 23.78 -3.48 1.23
N GLN A 70 24.49 -3.00 0.20
CA GLN A 70 24.41 -3.58 -1.15
C GLN A 70 24.94 -5.02 -1.17
N ASP A 71 26.05 -5.30 -0.51
CA ASP A 71 26.61 -6.65 -0.40
C ASP A 71 25.69 -7.60 0.39
N ARG A 72 25.04 -7.10 1.46
CA ARG A 72 24.05 -7.89 2.20
C ARG A 72 22.77 -8.15 1.39
N LEU A 73 22.30 -7.16 0.64
CA LEU A 73 21.12 -7.30 -0.21
C LEU A 73 21.38 -8.22 -1.42
N SER A 74 22.58 -8.17 -2.01
CA SER A 74 22.95 -9.04 -3.13
C SER A 74 22.96 -10.52 -2.74
N LYS A 75 23.28 -10.80 -1.47
CA LYS A 75 23.27 -12.15 -0.88
C LYS A 75 21.89 -12.61 -0.42
N LEU A 76 20.89 -11.73 -0.43
CA LEU A 76 19.54 -12.01 0.07
C LEU A 76 18.69 -12.61 -1.07
N PRO A 77 18.33 -13.90 -1.01
CA PRO A 77 17.54 -14.51 -2.07
C PRO A 77 16.09 -14.03 -1.96
N GLY A 78 15.65 -13.17 -2.89
CA GLY A 78 14.25 -12.82 -2.98
C GLY A 78 13.93 -11.61 -3.87
N PRO A 79 12.68 -11.51 -4.35
CA PRO A 79 12.24 -10.44 -5.25
C PRO A 79 12.33 -9.05 -4.60
N LEU A 80 12.31 -8.97 -3.27
CA LEU A 80 12.41 -7.71 -2.55
C LEU A 80 13.81 -7.08 -2.68
N ALA A 81 14.87 -7.88 -2.65
CA ALA A 81 16.23 -7.39 -2.81
C ALA A 81 16.43 -6.80 -4.23
N GLU A 82 15.92 -7.50 -5.25
CA GLU A 82 15.95 -7.02 -6.63
C GLU A 82 15.20 -5.70 -6.82
N ILE A 83 14.02 -5.54 -6.22
CA ILE A 83 13.23 -4.30 -6.31
C ILE A 83 13.97 -3.13 -5.65
N ILE A 84 14.57 -3.35 -4.47
CA ILE A 84 15.29 -2.32 -3.73
C ILE A 84 16.55 -1.87 -4.48
N LEU A 85 17.30 -2.81 -5.07
CA LEU A 85 18.51 -2.51 -5.84
C LEU A 85 18.18 -1.84 -7.20
N LYS A 86 17.11 -2.27 -7.86
CA LYS A 86 16.73 -1.76 -9.19
C LYS A 86 16.12 -0.34 -9.17
N GLY A 87 15.49 0.07 -8.07
CA GLY A 87 14.87 1.39 -7.93
C GLY A 87 15.84 2.57 -7.80
N ARG A 88 17.16 2.35 -7.93
CA ARG A 88 18.20 3.38 -7.75
C ARG A 88 18.95 3.79 -9.04
N VAL A 89 18.45 3.41 -10.22
CA VAL A 89 18.95 3.86 -11.53
C VAL A 89 18.18 5.08 -12.01
#